data_AF-A0A521Y711-F1
#
_entry.id   AF-A0A521Y711-F1
#
_cell.length_a   1.000
_cell.length_b   1.000
_cell.length_c   1.000
_cell.angle_alpha   90.00
_cell.angle_beta   90.00
_cell.angle_gamma   90.00
#
_symmetry.space_group_name_H-M   'P 1'
#
loop_
_entity.id
_entity.type
_entity.pdbx_description
1 polymer ?
#
loop_
_entity_poly.entity_id
_entity_poly.type
_entity_poly.pdbx_seq_one_letter_code
_entity_poly.pdbx_strand_id
1 'polypeptide(L)'
;MTPRPLPHAAHPGLSRRTLLAALGLGGLQLRTQASPRDMHEARELRVLTAGEPASQKAVLQALRQRFPLVLADSDPLQLMEAGRTAGAPAAPLTGPLVTIGPVALRRALESGVRAPLVAVFASSQACIRLIGEGPRERIAATAIYADAPPVAQLQLVSHLFERGVIAGVLLSESSAYLERPLRQAAAQAGIDLLLEYAAPGRDAVRSLNRLAGAHVLLAVPDSTLYTPETLRSVLESTYRRGLPVIGFSAATVAAGTLAAAYPDIDDVVSDLSDLLDTLGGGSLPEPRYPNYWRVGVNGKVARSLGIAVSDKVLALGSRPPAR
;
A
#
# COMPACT_ATOMS: atom_id res chain seq x y z
N MET A 1 -74.85 2.45 17.12
CA MET A 1 -75.26 1.19 17.76
C MET A 1 -74.17 0.16 17.51
N THR A 2 -73.35 -0.05 18.53
CA THR A 2 -72.62 -1.28 18.85
C THR A 2 -73.58 -2.49 18.89
N PRO A 3 -73.13 -3.76 18.98
CA PRO A 3 -71.77 -4.32 18.82
C PRO A 3 -71.72 -5.74 18.17
N ARG A 4 -70.51 -6.30 18.00
CA ARG A 4 -70.00 -7.54 18.66
C ARG A 4 -70.28 -8.89 17.97
N PRO A 5 -69.52 -9.97 18.33
CA PRO A 5 -68.61 -10.60 17.39
C PRO A 5 -68.73 -12.14 17.39
N LEU A 6 -67.73 -12.81 16.81
CA LEU A 6 -67.18 -14.16 17.08
C LEU A 6 -67.95 -15.11 18.04
N PRO A 7 -67.81 -16.43 17.82
CA PRO A 7 -67.00 -17.13 18.81
C PRO A 7 -65.96 -18.11 18.23
N HIS A 8 -64.81 -18.05 18.91
CA HIS A 8 -63.84 -19.11 19.15
C HIS A 8 -64.48 -20.38 19.73
N ALA A 9 -63.84 -21.52 19.45
CA ALA A 9 -63.58 -22.68 20.34
C ALA A 9 -63.73 -23.98 19.53
N ALA A 10 -63.08 -25.10 19.79
CA ALA A 10 -61.91 -25.50 20.56
C ALA A 10 -61.67 -26.97 20.14
N HIS A 11 -60.43 -27.44 20.24
CA HIS A 11 -60.04 -28.87 20.28
C HIS A 11 -60.87 -29.63 21.37
N PRO A 12 -60.87 -30.98 21.51
CA PRO A 12 -59.88 -31.98 21.08
C PRO A 12 -60.46 -33.36 20.66
N GLY A 13 -59.60 -34.28 20.18
CA GLY A 13 -60.00 -35.66 19.92
C GLY A 13 -58.79 -36.59 19.93
N LEU A 14 -58.73 -37.45 20.93
CA LEU A 14 -57.62 -38.32 21.30
C LEU A 14 -57.28 -39.44 20.30
N SER A 15 -55.97 -39.73 20.21
CA SER A 15 -55.36 -41.06 20.34
C SER A 15 -55.76 -42.20 19.39
N ARG A 16 -54.81 -42.66 18.58
CA ARG A 16 -54.07 -43.91 18.87
C ARG A 16 -52.95 -44.19 17.85
N ARG A 17 -51.73 -44.29 18.40
CA ARG A 17 -50.70 -45.29 18.12
C ARG A 17 -50.35 -45.58 16.65
N THR A 18 -49.22 -45.03 16.21
CA THR A 18 -48.23 -45.82 15.47
C THR A 18 -46.82 -45.40 15.88
N LEU A 19 -46.11 -46.31 16.55
CA LEU A 19 -44.67 -46.26 16.72
C LEU A 19 -44.03 -46.46 15.35
N LEU A 20 -43.11 -45.57 14.97
CA LEU A 20 -42.01 -45.92 14.08
C LEU A 20 -40.79 -45.09 14.47
N ALA A 21 -39.79 -45.82 14.94
CA ALA A 21 -38.48 -45.32 15.30
C ALA A 21 -37.75 -44.81 14.06
N ALA A 22 -37.12 -43.64 14.18
CA ALA A 22 -36.02 -43.23 13.32
C ALA A 22 -34.97 -42.55 14.20
N LEU A 23 -33.96 -43.35 14.58
CA LEU A 23 -32.65 -42.88 14.99
C LEU A 23 -32.05 -42.08 13.82
N GLY A 24 -31.98 -40.77 13.98
CA GLY A 24 -31.36 -39.85 13.04
C GLY A 24 -30.30 -39.02 13.75
N LEU A 25 -29.06 -39.45 13.59
CA LEU A 25 -27.79 -38.86 14.01
C LEU A 25 -27.81 -37.35 14.25
N GLY A 26 -27.29 -36.97 15.42
CA GLY A 26 -26.85 -35.62 15.70
C GLY A 26 -25.83 -35.16 14.66
N GLY A 27 -26.11 -34.01 14.08
CA GLY A 27 -25.18 -33.19 13.34
C GLY A 27 -25.35 -31.77 13.81
N LEU A 28 -24.92 -31.50 15.04
CA LEU A 28 -24.67 -30.13 15.49
C LEU A 28 -23.61 -29.58 14.54
N GLN A 29 -24.02 -28.85 13.49
CA GLN A 29 -23.11 -28.10 12.64
C GLN A 29 -22.50 -27.00 13.51
N LEU A 30 -21.46 -27.37 14.25
CA LEU A 30 -20.43 -26.45 14.71
C LEU A 30 -19.87 -25.82 13.44
N ARG A 31 -20.43 -24.67 13.08
CA ARG A 31 -19.82 -23.71 12.19
C ARG A 31 -18.58 -23.23 12.94
N THR A 32 -17.49 -24.00 12.83
CA THR A 32 -16.17 -23.59 13.31
C THR A 32 -15.87 -22.30 12.58
N GLN A 33 -16.00 -21.18 13.29
CA GLN A 33 -15.43 -19.92 12.84
C GLN A 33 -13.92 -20.18 12.80
N ALA A 34 -13.40 -20.48 11.61
CA ALA A 34 -11.98 -20.59 11.38
C ALA A 34 -11.33 -19.32 11.93
N SER A 35 -10.33 -19.48 12.79
CA SER A 35 -9.62 -18.33 13.33
C SER A 35 -8.93 -17.61 12.17
N PRO A 36 -8.73 -16.27 12.21
CA PRO A 36 -8.01 -15.55 11.15
C PRO A 36 -6.63 -16.16 10.81
N ARG A 37 -6.02 -16.88 11.77
CA ARG A 37 -4.79 -17.67 11.57
C ARG A 37 -5.00 -18.89 10.65
N ASP A 38 -6.03 -19.69 10.88
CA ASP A 38 -6.36 -20.88 10.07
C ASP A 38 -6.70 -20.48 8.61
N MET A 39 -7.23 -19.27 8.43
CA MET A 39 -7.58 -18.71 7.13
C MET A 39 -6.34 -18.27 6.31
N HIS A 40 -5.23 -17.90 6.97
CA HIS A 40 -3.96 -17.58 6.30
C HIS A 40 -3.15 -18.84 5.94
N GLU A 41 -3.18 -19.88 6.77
CA GLU A 41 -2.46 -21.13 6.51
C GLU A 41 -3.01 -21.92 5.32
N ALA A 42 -4.28 -21.70 4.95
CA ALA A 42 -4.94 -22.39 3.83
C ALA A 42 -5.10 -21.55 2.54
N ARG A 43 -4.70 -20.27 2.55
CA ARG A 43 -4.85 -19.38 1.37
C ARG A 43 -3.59 -19.41 0.50
N GLU A 44 -3.72 -20.00 -0.68
CA GLU A 44 -2.72 -19.90 -1.74
C GLU A 44 -2.63 -18.45 -2.24
N LEU A 45 -1.45 -17.85 -2.12
CA LEU A 45 -1.19 -16.49 -2.59
C LEU A 45 -0.36 -16.53 -3.88
N ARG A 46 -0.93 -16.09 -4.99
CA ARG A 46 -0.23 -16.02 -6.28
C ARG A 46 0.46 -14.67 -6.43
N VAL A 47 1.77 -14.70 -6.59
CA VAL A 47 2.64 -13.53 -6.63
C VAL A 47 3.39 -13.47 -7.96
N LEU A 48 3.13 -12.44 -8.74
CA LEU A 48 3.90 -12.14 -9.94
C LEU A 48 5.09 -11.25 -9.60
N THR A 49 6.25 -11.64 -10.11
CA THR A 49 7.54 -11.00 -9.89
C THR A 49 8.15 -10.56 -11.22
N ALA A 50 9.16 -9.69 -11.18
CA ALA A 50 9.83 -9.26 -12.42
C ALA A 50 11.02 -10.16 -12.81
N GLY A 51 11.52 -10.99 -11.87
CA GLY A 51 12.80 -11.71 -11.92
C GLY A 51 13.57 -11.50 -10.60
N GLU A 52 14.82 -11.97 -10.46
CA GLU A 52 15.57 -11.93 -9.18
C GLU A 52 16.60 -10.78 -9.03
N PRO A 53 16.22 -9.52 -8.76
CA PRO A 53 17.06 -8.59 -8.01
C PRO A 53 17.06 -8.91 -6.50
N ALA A 54 18.15 -8.58 -5.81
CA ALA A 54 18.32 -8.80 -4.36
C ALA A 54 17.19 -8.20 -3.50
N SER A 55 16.63 -7.05 -3.90
CA SER A 55 15.48 -6.43 -3.21
C SER A 55 14.20 -7.26 -3.32
N GLN A 56 13.96 -7.93 -4.45
CA GLN A 56 12.80 -8.82 -4.60
C GLN A 56 12.94 -10.09 -3.78
N LYS A 57 14.17 -10.59 -3.57
CA LYS A 57 14.43 -11.74 -2.70
C LYS A 57 13.99 -11.48 -1.26
N ALA A 58 14.31 -10.30 -0.71
CA ALA A 58 13.90 -9.91 0.64
C ALA A 58 12.36 -9.79 0.74
N VAL A 59 11.72 -9.17 -0.27
CA VAL A 59 10.25 -9.05 -0.33
C VAL A 59 9.58 -10.43 -0.40
N LEU A 60 10.04 -11.30 -1.29
CA LEU A 60 9.50 -12.67 -1.43
C LEU A 60 9.71 -13.48 -0.15
N GLN A 61 10.84 -13.30 0.53
CA GLN A 61 11.09 -13.96 1.81
C GLN A 61 10.09 -13.49 2.87
N ALA A 62 9.86 -12.18 3.01
CA ALA A 62 8.87 -11.64 3.95
C ALA A 62 7.45 -12.13 3.63
N LEU A 63 7.08 -12.19 2.35
CA LEU A 63 5.81 -12.76 1.91
C LEU A 63 5.69 -14.23 2.25
N ARG A 64 6.71 -15.05 2.00
CA ARG A 64 6.70 -16.50 2.33
C ARG A 64 6.62 -16.76 3.83
N GLN A 65 7.24 -15.91 4.65
CA GLN A 65 7.10 -15.98 6.10
C GLN A 65 5.68 -15.71 6.56
N ARG A 66 4.97 -14.78 5.89
CA ARG A 66 3.60 -14.40 6.23
C ARG A 66 2.53 -15.31 5.62
N PHE A 67 2.80 -15.82 4.42
CA PHE A 67 1.91 -16.64 3.61
C PHE A 67 2.67 -17.90 3.17
N PRO A 68 2.60 -19.00 3.95
CA PRO A 68 3.38 -20.21 3.68
C PRO A 68 3.10 -20.85 2.32
N LEU A 69 1.90 -20.64 1.77
CA LEU A 69 1.45 -21.17 0.47
C LEU A 69 1.60 -20.14 -0.68
N VAL A 70 2.66 -19.32 -0.67
CA VAL A 70 2.95 -18.40 -1.77
C VAL A 70 3.49 -19.16 -2.98
N LEU A 71 2.81 -19.02 -4.11
CA LEU A 71 3.33 -19.37 -5.43
C LEU A 71 3.84 -18.09 -6.09
N ALA A 72 5.12 -18.09 -6.47
CA ALA A 72 5.74 -16.93 -7.11
C ALA A 72 6.34 -17.32 -8.45
N ASP A 73 6.00 -16.56 -9.50
CA ASP A 73 6.54 -16.74 -10.85
C ASP A 73 6.77 -15.36 -11.50
N SER A 74 7.46 -15.34 -12.64
CA SER A 74 7.65 -14.17 -13.48
C SER A 74 6.71 -14.12 -14.68
N ASP A 75 6.09 -15.25 -15.03
CA ASP A 75 5.10 -15.41 -16.10
C ASP A 75 3.67 -15.48 -15.51
N PRO A 76 2.79 -14.52 -15.86
CA PRO A 76 1.40 -14.50 -15.40
C PRO A 76 0.62 -15.76 -15.79
N LEU A 77 0.84 -16.32 -16.98
CA LEU A 77 0.06 -17.46 -17.47
C LEU A 77 0.44 -18.75 -16.76
N GLN A 78 1.73 -18.99 -16.58
CA GLN A 78 2.24 -20.13 -15.80
C GLN A 78 1.74 -20.07 -14.36
N LEU A 79 1.72 -18.88 -13.76
CA LEU A 79 1.22 -18.70 -12.40
C LEU A 79 -0.29 -19.01 -12.27
N MET A 80 -1.08 -18.76 -13.32
CA MET A 80 -2.51 -19.12 -13.35
C MET A 80 -2.74 -20.60 -13.67
N GLU A 81 -1.74 -21.30 -14.19
CA GLU A 81 -1.75 -22.75 -14.42
C GLU A 81 -1.23 -23.54 -13.21
N ALA A 82 -0.30 -22.95 -12.45
CA ALA A 82 0.20 -23.47 -11.20
C ALA A 82 -0.95 -23.66 -10.20
N GLY A 83 -1.17 -24.90 -9.78
CA GLY A 83 -2.27 -25.30 -8.89
C GLY A 83 -3.48 -25.92 -9.59
N ARG A 84 -3.54 -25.96 -10.93
CA ARG A 84 -4.54 -26.77 -11.65
C ARG A 84 -4.12 -28.24 -11.62
N THR A 85 -4.85 -29.08 -10.91
CA THR A 85 -4.71 -30.54 -11.07
C THR A 85 -5.20 -30.94 -12.47
N ALA A 86 -4.36 -31.65 -13.21
CA ALA A 86 -4.70 -32.15 -14.54
C ALA A 86 -5.97 -33.03 -14.45
N GLY A 87 -7.06 -32.58 -15.09
CA GLY A 87 -8.32 -33.33 -15.20
C GLY A 87 -9.48 -32.87 -14.30
N ALA A 88 -9.32 -31.87 -13.45
CA ALA A 88 -10.44 -31.26 -12.73
C ALA A 88 -11.07 -30.11 -13.55
N PRO A 89 -12.41 -29.95 -13.58
CA PRO A 89 -13.03 -28.77 -14.19
C PRO A 89 -12.49 -27.50 -13.51
N ALA A 90 -12.16 -26.49 -14.31
CA ALA A 90 -11.53 -25.25 -13.85
C ALA A 90 -12.40 -24.56 -12.79
N ALA A 91 -12.11 -24.81 -11.51
CA ALA A 91 -12.64 -23.97 -10.45
C ALA A 91 -12.10 -22.55 -10.68
N PRO A 92 -12.95 -21.52 -10.71
CA PRO A 92 -12.49 -20.16 -10.91
C PRO A 92 -11.46 -19.82 -9.83
N LEU A 93 -10.31 -19.31 -10.28
CA LEU A 93 -9.22 -18.85 -9.40
C LEU A 93 -9.81 -17.89 -8.37
N THR A 94 -9.91 -18.32 -7.12
CA THR A 94 -10.70 -17.63 -6.10
C THR A 94 -9.95 -16.52 -5.37
N GLY A 95 -8.67 -16.30 -5.70
CA GLY A 95 -7.79 -15.34 -5.03
C GLY A 95 -7.23 -14.25 -5.96
N PRO A 96 -6.87 -13.07 -5.43
CA PRO A 96 -6.25 -12.02 -6.21
C PRO A 96 -4.84 -12.41 -6.67
N LEU A 97 -4.44 -11.89 -7.83
CA LEU A 97 -3.05 -11.88 -8.28
C LEU A 97 -2.34 -10.71 -7.61
N VAL A 98 -1.26 -10.99 -6.86
CA VAL A 98 -0.42 -9.95 -6.26
C VAL A 98 0.77 -9.66 -7.17
N THR A 99 1.08 -8.40 -7.44
CA THR A 99 2.28 -8.03 -8.23
C THR A 99 3.29 -7.28 -7.38
N ILE A 100 4.57 -7.66 -7.48
CA ILE A 100 5.68 -6.96 -6.81
C ILE A 100 6.35 -6.00 -7.79
N GLY A 101 6.14 -4.71 -7.56
CA GLY A 101 6.79 -3.63 -8.28
C GLY A 101 6.19 -3.35 -9.67
N PRO A 102 6.68 -2.27 -10.32
CA PRO A 102 6.05 -1.74 -11.54
C PRO A 102 6.18 -2.65 -12.75
N VAL A 103 7.24 -3.46 -12.83
CA VAL A 103 7.45 -4.39 -13.95
C VAL A 103 6.47 -5.56 -13.89
N ALA A 104 6.27 -6.15 -12.71
CA ALA A 104 5.27 -7.21 -12.53
C ALA A 104 3.85 -6.66 -12.77
N LEU A 105 3.54 -5.47 -12.23
CA LEU A 105 2.26 -4.79 -12.47
C LEU A 105 1.98 -4.62 -13.96
N ARG A 106 2.95 -4.09 -14.71
CA ARG A 106 2.85 -3.96 -16.17
C ARG A 106 2.55 -5.29 -16.85
N ARG A 107 3.34 -6.33 -16.55
CA ARG A 107 3.16 -7.68 -17.14
C ARG A 107 1.77 -8.24 -16.84
N ALA A 108 1.26 -8.09 -15.61
CA ALA A 108 -0.08 -8.54 -15.27
C ALA A 108 -1.15 -7.83 -16.10
N LEU A 109 -1.08 -6.51 -16.23
CA LEU A 109 -2.02 -5.71 -17.02
C LEU A 109 -1.98 -6.04 -18.52
N GLU A 110 -0.82 -6.42 -19.06
CA GLU A 110 -0.62 -6.79 -20.47
C GLU A 110 -0.96 -8.26 -20.79
N SER A 111 -1.04 -9.13 -19.76
CA SER A 111 -1.20 -10.58 -19.94
C SER A 111 -2.60 -11.07 -20.30
N GLY A 112 -3.62 -10.23 -20.15
CA GLY A 112 -5.03 -10.62 -20.34
C GLY A 112 -5.64 -11.46 -19.22
N VAL A 113 -4.90 -11.70 -18.12
CA VAL A 113 -5.41 -12.38 -16.91
C VAL A 113 -6.53 -11.54 -16.28
N ARG A 114 -7.68 -12.16 -16.02
CA ARG A 114 -8.89 -11.51 -15.48
C ARG A 114 -9.06 -11.65 -13.95
N ALA A 115 -8.03 -12.09 -13.25
CA ALA A 115 -8.05 -12.16 -11.80
C ALA A 115 -8.00 -10.75 -11.18
N PRO A 116 -8.64 -10.51 -10.01
CA PRO A 116 -8.46 -9.26 -9.28
C PRO A 116 -6.98 -9.01 -8.99
N LEU A 117 -6.51 -7.79 -9.23
CA LEU A 117 -5.09 -7.43 -9.15
C LEU A 117 -4.81 -6.59 -7.90
N VAL A 118 -3.79 -6.97 -7.13
CA VAL A 118 -3.30 -6.20 -5.97
C VAL A 118 -1.83 -5.86 -6.20
N ALA A 119 -1.54 -4.60 -6.49
CA ALA A 119 -0.16 -4.14 -6.68
C ALA A 119 0.48 -3.70 -5.36
N VAL A 120 1.73 -4.12 -5.13
CA VAL A 120 2.55 -3.73 -3.98
C VAL A 120 3.95 -3.37 -4.44
N PHE A 121 4.70 -2.61 -3.62
CA PHE A 121 6.09 -2.22 -3.90
C PHE A 121 6.31 -1.44 -5.20
N ALA A 122 5.27 -0.73 -5.68
CA ALA A 122 5.36 0.26 -6.75
C ALA A 122 4.95 1.63 -6.21
N SER A 123 5.63 2.70 -6.64
CA SER A 123 5.27 4.06 -6.24
C SER A 123 3.87 4.43 -6.73
N SER A 124 3.22 5.36 -6.05
CA SER A 124 1.95 5.97 -6.43
C SER A 124 1.99 6.50 -7.87
N GLN A 125 3.08 7.18 -8.26
CA GLN A 125 3.32 7.63 -9.64
C GLN A 125 3.24 6.45 -10.62
N ALA A 126 3.95 5.35 -10.33
CA ALA A 126 3.97 4.18 -11.21
C ALA A 126 2.61 3.48 -11.28
N CYS A 127 1.93 3.31 -10.14
CA CYS A 127 0.62 2.69 -10.07
C CYS A 127 -0.44 3.50 -10.82
N ILE A 128 -0.53 4.81 -10.56
CA ILE A 128 -1.49 5.70 -11.24
C ILE A 128 -1.30 5.64 -12.75
N ARG A 129 -0.04 5.73 -13.20
CA ARG A 129 0.30 5.64 -14.62
C ARG A 129 -0.07 4.29 -15.23
N LEU A 130 0.42 3.19 -14.64
CA LEU A 130 0.25 1.84 -15.18
C LEU A 130 -1.22 1.41 -15.20
N ILE A 131 -1.96 1.66 -14.11
CA ILE A 131 -3.38 1.31 -14.02
C ILE A 131 -4.21 2.21 -14.95
N GLY A 132 -3.85 3.49 -15.08
CA GLY A 132 -4.53 4.43 -15.98
C GLY A 132 -4.27 4.17 -17.47
N GLU A 133 -3.08 3.68 -17.83
CA GLU A 133 -2.71 3.26 -19.19
C GLU A 133 -3.29 1.88 -19.57
N GLY A 134 -3.71 1.09 -18.58
CA GLY A 134 -4.16 -0.30 -18.78
C GLY A 134 -5.48 -0.43 -19.56
N PRO A 135 -5.81 -1.65 -20.02
CA PRO A 135 -7.07 -1.92 -20.71
C PRO A 135 -8.27 -1.52 -19.84
N ARG A 136 -9.17 -0.69 -20.37
CA ARG A 136 -10.39 -0.23 -19.68
C ARG A 136 -11.37 -1.37 -19.38
N GLU A 137 -11.18 -2.53 -19.99
CA GLU A 137 -11.99 -3.73 -19.80
C GLU A 137 -11.62 -4.47 -18.51
N ARG A 138 -12.16 -3.95 -17.38
CA ARG A 138 -12.50 -4.67 -16.13
C ARG A 138 -11.48 -5.65 -15.52
N ILE A 139 -10.17 -5.35 -15.52
CA ILE A 139 -9.34 -5.89 -14.43
C ILE A 139 -9.63 -5.01 -13.23
N ALA A 140 -10.33 -5.55 -12.24
CA ALA A 140 -10.43 -4.89 -10.95
C ALA A 140 -9.01 -4.84 -10.37
N ALA A 141 -8.45 -3.65 -10.21
CA ALA A 141 -7.08 -3.45 -9.75
C ALA A 141 -7.07 -2.49 -8.56
N THR A 142 -6.33 -2.86 -7.54
CA THR A 142 -6.01 -2.01 -6.39
C THR A 142 -4.50 -1.98 -6.17
N ALA A 143 -4.03 -1.08 -5.33
CA ALA A 143 -2.63 -1.02 -4.95
C ALA A 143 -2.44 -0.55 -3.51
N ILE A 144 -1.38 -1.05 -2.87
CA ILE A 144 -0.75 -0.44 -1.71
C ILE A 144 0.54 0.21 -2.23
N TYR A 145 0.57 1.54 -2.24
CA TYR A 145 1.71 2.29 -2.76
C TYR A 145 2.98 2.05 -1.92
N ALA A 146 4.15 2.11 -2.56
CA ALA A 146 5.45 2.01 -1.89
C ALA A 146 5.88 3.31 -1.18
N ASP A 147 5.09 4.36 -1.31
CA ASP A 147 5.39 5.68 -0.74
C ASP A 147 4.63 5.87 0.57
N ALA A 148 5.19 6.65 1.49
CA ALA A 148 4.41 7.12 2.64
C ALA A 148 3.36 8.16 2.19
N PRO A 149 2.22 8.25 2.89
CA PRO A 149 1.22 9.26 2.57
C PRO A 149 1.77 10.69 2.76
N PRO A 150 1.32 11.68 1.97
CA PRO A 150 1.73 13.09 2.13
C PRO A 150 1.61 13.62 3.56
N VAL A 151 0.55 13.21 4.28
CA VAL A 151 0.35 13.57 5.69
C VAL A 151 1.53 13.11 6.56
N ALA A 152 2.03 11.89 6.38
CA ALA A 152 3.19 11.39 7.12
C ALA A 152 4.47 12.17 6.82
N GLN A 153 4.68 12.54 5.55
CA GLN A 153 5.83 13.34 5.13
C GLN A 153 5.82 14.73 5.77
N LEU A 154 4.67 15.41 5.78
CA LEU A 154 4.53 16.74 6.37
C LEU A 154 4.52 16.69 7.91
N GLN A 155 4.01 15.62 8.52
CA GLN A 155 4.16 15.38 9.96
C GLN A 155 5.64 15.26 10.35
N LEU A 156 6.43 14.50 9.58
CA LEU A 156 7.87 14.40 9.80
C LEU A 156 8.56 15.77 9.71
N VAL A 157 8.23 16.57 8.69
CA VAL A 157 8.77 17.93 8.56
C VAL A 157 8.42 18.78 9.79
N SER A 158 7.15 18.79 10.20
CA SER A 158 6.69 19.59 11.34
C SER A 158 7.44 19.25 12.63
N HIS A 159 7.61 17.95 12.92
CA HIS A 159 8.30 17.49 14.14
C HIS A 159 9.82 17.65 14.08
N LEU A 160 10.44 17.70 12.89
CA LEU A 160 11.88 17.92 12.76
C LEU A 160 12.29 19.36 13.03
N PHE A 161 11.45 20.33 12.66
CA PHE A 161 11.81 21.73 12.78
C PHE A 161 11.11 22.46 13.94
N GLU A 162 10.01 21.91 14.47
CA GLU A 162 9.25 22.40 15.64
C GLU A 162 8.92 23.91 15.62
N ARG A 163 8.91 24.51 14.42
CA ARG A 163 8.71 25.93 14.16
C ARG A 163 8.04 26.12 12.81
N GLY A 164 7.53 27.32 12.54
CA GLY A 164 7.01 27.68 11.22
C GLY A 164 8.07 27.46 10.14
N VAL A 165 7.80 26.55 9.21
CA VAL A 165 8.70 26.21 8.11
C VAL A 165 7.99 26.32 6.77
N ILE A 166 8.74 26.78 5.77
CA ILE A 166 8.34 26.79 4.37
C ILE A 166 8.96 25.54 3.73
N ALA A 167 8.14 24.57 3.39
CA ALA A 167 8.57 23.39 2.66
C ALA A 167 8.49 23.65 1.16
N GLY A 168 9.64 23.54 0.48
CA GLY A 168 9.72 23.60 -0.98
C GLY A 168 9.49 22.22 -1.58
N VAL A 169 8.70 22.13 -2.64
CA VAL A 169 8.48 20.88 -3.40
C VAL A 169 8.59 21.17 -4.89
N LEU A 170 9.39 20.36 -5.58
CA LEU A 170 9.39 20.33 -7.04
C LEU A 170 8.40 19.28 -7.53
N LEU A 171 7.51 19.67 -8.44
CA LEU A 171 6.58 18.79 -9.12
C LEU A 171 6.85 18.79 -10.62
N SER A 172 6.55 17.69 -11.28
CA SER A 172 6.46 17.57 -12.73
C SER A 172 5.02 17.28 -13.13
N GLU A 173 4.76 17.17 -14.43
CA GLU A 173 3.48 16.65 -14.93
C GLU A 173 3.14 15.28 -14.32
N SER A 174 4.16 14.42 -14.15
CA SER A 174 3.96 13.07 -13.65
C SER A 174 3.70 12.98 -12.14
N SER A 175 4.01 14.04 -11.38
CA SER A 175 3.72 14.15 -9.94
C SER A 175 2.67 15.22 -9.61
N ALA A 176 2.03 15.83 -10.61
CA ALA A 176 1.02 16.88 -10.43
C ALA A 176 -0.16 16.43 -9.54
N TYR A 177 -0.49 15.13 -9.53
CA TYR A 177 -1.52 14.55 -8.68
C TYR A 177 -1.25 14.73 -7.17
N LEU A 178 0.00 14.99 -6.77
CA LEU A 178 0.39 15.22 -5.37
C LEU A 178 0.10 16.64 -4.88
N GLU A 179 -0.11 17.63 -5.75
CA GLU A 179 -0.29 19.03 -5.32
C GLU A 179 -1.41 19.16 -4.28
N ARG A 180 -2.61 18.66 -4.59
CA ARG A 180 -3.76 18.81 -3.69
C ARG A 180 -3.55 18.05 -2.36
N PRO A 181 -3.15 16.76 -2.35
CA PRO A 181 -2.82 16.06 -1.11
C PRO A 181 -1.74 16.75 -0.28
N LEU A 182 -0.67 17.27 -0.90
CA LEU A 182 0.40 17.99 -0.22
C LEU A 182 -0.12 19.28 0.42
N ARG A 183 -0.91 20.08 -0.30
CA ARG A 183 -1.52 21.31 0.24
C ARG A 183 -2.41 21.02 1.45
N GLN A 184 -3.21 19.97 1.39
CA GLN A 184 -4.06 19.55 2.51
C GLN A 184 -3.23 19.09 3.71
N ALA A 185 -2.21 18.26 3.49
CA ALA A 185 -1.32 17.78 4.53
C ALA A 185 -0.53 18.92 5.20
N ALA A 186 -0.06 19.89 4.42
CA ALA A 186 0.67 21.03 4.94
C ALA A 186 -0.21 21.97 5.76
N ALA A 187 -1.45 22.23 5.32
CA ALA A 187 -2.42 22.99 6.10
C ALA A 187 -2.71 22.33 7.46
N GLN A 188 -2.85 21.00 7.49
CA GLN A 188 -3.03 20.24 8.74
C GLN A 188 -1.79 20.29 9.65
N ALA A 189 -0.59 20.34 9.07
CA ALA A 189 0.67 20.37 9.80
C ALA A 189 1.16 21.78 10.17
N GLY A 190 0.44 22.84 9.76
CA GLY A 190 0.85 24.24 9.96
C GLY A 190 2.11 24.62 9.18
N ILE A 191 2.32 24.02 8.01
CA ILE A 191 3.48 24.24 7.14
C ILE A 191 3.07 25.08 5.93
N ASP A 192 3.88 26.08 5.62
CA ASP A 192 3.75 26.81 4.36
C ASP A 192 4.37 25.99 3.22
N LEU A 193 3.67 25.84 2.11
CA LEU A 193 4.17 25.13 0.94
C LEU A 193 4.53 26.08 -0.20
N LEU A 194 5.77 25.95 -0.66
CA LEU A 194 6.24 26.55 -1.89
C LEU A 194 6.35 25.46 -2.96
N LEU A 195 5.38 25.41 -3.87
CA LEU A 195 5.34 24.43 -4.97
C LEU A 195 5.88 25.06 -6.25
N GLU A 196 6.78 24.34 -6.92
CA GLU A 196 7.33 24.76 -8.21
C GLU A 196 7.24 23.63 -9.23
N TYR A 197 6.74 23.97 -10.43
CA TYR A 197 6.63 23.03 -11.53
C TYR A 197 7.89 23.06 -12.39
N ALA A 198 8.63 21.96 -12.40
CA ALA A 198 9.75 21.76 -13.29
C ALA A 198 9.23 21.44 -14.71
N ALA A 199 9.69 22.21 -15.68
CA ALA A 199 9.36 21.95 -17.08
C ALA A 199 10.01 20.64 -17.57
N PRO A 200 9.37 19.90 -18.49
CA PRO A 200 9.94 18.68 -19.06
C PRO A 200 11.35 18.91 -19.60
N GLY A 201 12.28 18.01 -19.28
CA GLY A 201 13.68 18.10 -19.74
C GLY A 201 14.51 19.22 -19.09
N ARG A 202 13.97 20.01 -18.15
CA ARG A 202 14.80 20.91 -17.35
C ARG A 202 15.47 20.17 -16.21
N ASP A 203 16.71 20.54 -15.97
CA ASP A 203 17.48 20.14 -14.80
C ASP A 203 16.76 20.54 -13.50
N ALA A 204 16.49 19.55 -12.65
CA ALA A 204 15.90 19.73 -11.32
C ALA A 204 16.68 20.77 -10.49
N VAL A 205 18.01 20.79 -10.60
CA VAL A 205 18.88 21.73 -9.88
C VAL A 205 18.59 23.17 -10.27
N ARG A 206 18.30 23.44 -11.55
CA ARG A 206 17.95 24.79 -12.00
C ARG A 206 16.61 25.25 -11.42
N SER A 207 15.66 24.34 -11.29
CA SER A 207 14.33 24.61 -10.73
C SER A 207 14.40 24.90 -9.23
N LEU A 208 15.39 24.37 -8.50
CA LEU A 208 15.61 24.68 -7.07
C LEU A 208 15.81 26.18 -6.80
N ASN A 209 16.31 26.97 -7.76
CA ASN A 209 16.48 28.41 -7.55
C ASN A 209 15.15 29.13 -7.33
N ARG A 210 14.04 28.58 -7.81
CA ARG A 210 12.70 29.12 -7.56
C ARG A 210 12.18 28.80 -6.16
N LEU A 211 12.81 27.82 -5.49
CA LEU A 211 12.54 27.44 -4.11
C LEU A 211 13.48 28.15 -3.11
N ALA A 212 14.06 29.30 -3.46
CA ALA A 212 15.04 30.00 -2.62
C ALA A 212 14.50 30.43 -1.24
N GLY A 213 13.18 30.59 -1.09
CA GLY A 213 12.54 30.90 0.19
C GLY A 213 12.20 29.67 1.05
N ALA A 214 12.48 28.45 0.59
CA ALA A 214 12.21 27.24 1.34
C ALA A 214 13.24 27.03 2.47
N HIS A 215 12.77 26.57 3.62
CA HIS A 215 13.61 26.16 4.76
C HIS A 215 14.00 24.68 4.68
N VAL A 216 13.24 23.88 3.91
CA VAL A 216 13.47 22.46 3.67
C VAL A 216 12.95 22.09 2.29
N LEU A 217 13.66 21.23 1.58
CA LEU A 217 13.16 20.60 0.37
C LEU A 217 12.48 19.27 0.72
N LEU A 218 11.22 19.08 0.33
CA LEU A 218 10.55 17.79 0.39
C LEU A 218 10.59 17.17 -1.01
N ALA A 219 11.42 16.15 -1.18
CA ALA A 219 11.47 15.37 -2.42
C ALA A 219 10.28 14.40 -2.48
N VAL A 220 9.63 14.35 -3.62
CA VAL A 220 8.50 13.45 -3.91
C VAL A 220 8.95 12.28 -4.79
N PRO A 221 8.25 11.13 -4.77
CA PRO A 221 8.54 10.00 -5.65
C PRO A 221 8.18 10.37 -7.11
N ASP A 222 9.16 10.95 -7.80
CA ASP A 222 9.06 11.37 -9.19
C ASP A 222 10.34 10.98 -9.94
N SER A 223 10.26 9.92 -10.74
CA SER A 223 11.41 9.42 -11.51
C SER A 223 11.90 10.37 -12.60
N THR A 224 11.13 11.39 -12.97
CA THR A 224 11.55 12.42 -13.94
C THR A 224 12.37 13.53 -13.29
N LEU A 225 12.26 13.69 -11.96
CA LEU A 225 13.00 14.69 -11.17
C LEU A 225 14.14 14.08 -10.36
N TYR A 226 13.97 12.85 -9.88
CA TYR A 226 14.87 12.20 -8.92
C TYR A 226 15.28 10.80 -9.40
N THR A 227 16.29 10.76 -10.26
CA THR A 227 17.15 9.60 -10.51
C THR A 227 18.31 9.57 -9.50
N PRO A 228 19.08 8.47 -9.37
CA PRO A 228 20.27 8.46 -8.50
C PRO A 228 21.25 9.60 -8.79
N GLU A 229 21.45 9.92 -10.07
CA GLU A 229 22.37 10.97 -10.53
C GLU A 229 21.82 12.36 -10.20
N THR A 230 20.56 12.62 -10.55
CA THR A 230 19.93 13.93 -10.32
C THR A 230 19.68 14.20 -8.84
N LEU A 231 19.32 13.17 -8.06
CA LEU A 231 19.21 13.28 -6.61
C LEU A 231 20.55 13.69 -6.00
N ARG A 232 21.67 13.10 -6.44
CA ARG A 232 23.00 13.49 -5.98
C ARG A 232 23.29 14.96 -6.28
N SER A 233 23.04 15.43 -7.51
CA SER A 233 23.23 16.83 -7.88
C SER A 233 22.32 17.79 -7.11
N VAL A 234 21.08 17.38 -6.82
CA VAL A 234 20.16 18.11 -5.94
C VAL A 234 20.75 18.22 -4.54
N LEU A 235 21.17 17.12 -3.93
CA LEU A 235 21.77 17.11 -2.59
C LEU A 235 23.03 17.98 -2.50
N GLU A 236 23.91 17.91 -3.49
CA GLU A 236 25.12 18.76 -3.57
C GLU A 236 24.75 20.24 -3.62
N SER A 237 23.74 20.61 -4.42
CA SER A 237 23.25 21.99 -4.53
C SER A 237 22.57 22.48 -3.25
N THR A 238 21.69 21.68 -2.65
CA THR A 238 20.94 22.05 -1.45
C THR A 238 21.85 22.19 -0.23
N TYR A 239 22.79 21.25 -0.02
CA TYR A 239 23.69 21.31 1.13
C TYR A 239 24.75 22.40 1.03
N ARG A 240 25.17 22.79 -0.18
CA ARG A 240 25.98 24.01 -0.36
C ARG A 240 25.29 25.28 0.15
N ARG A 241 23.96 25.29 0.24
CA ARG A 241 23.15 26.41 0.74
C ARG A 241 22.57 26.15 2.12
N GLY A 242 22.95 25.05 2.78
CA GLY A 242 22.41 24.64 4.07
C GLY A 242 20.93 24.23 4.04
N LEU A 243 20.37 23.91 2.87
CA LEU A 243 18.97 23.50 2.72
C LEU A 243 18.85 21.98 2.97
N PRO A 244 18.20 21.54 4.08
CA PRO A 244 17.93 20.12 4.32
C PRO A 244 16.99 19.55 3.27
N VAL A 245 17.12 18.25 3.00
CA VAL A 245 16.24 17.51 2.08
C VAL A 245 15.56 16.36 2.82
N ILE A 246 14.23 16.32 2.80
CA ILE A 246 13.42 15.18 3.22
C ILE A 246 13.17 14.30 2.00
N GLY A 247 13.60 13.05 2.07
CA GLY A 247 13.40 12.05 1.03
C GLY A 247 12.04 11.36 1.13
N PHE A 248 11.82 10.43 0.21
CA PHE A 248 10.58 9.66 0.09
C PHE A 248 10.76 8.16 0.32
N SER A 249 12.00 7.69 0.57
CA SER A 249 12.30 6.27 0.80
C SER A 249 13.57 6.06 1.63
N ALA A 250 13.74 4.86 2.19
CA ALA A 250 15.00 4.46 2.83
C ALA A 250 16.22 4.61 1.90
N ALA A 251 16.05 4.34 0.60
CA ALA A 251 17.11 4.51 -0.39
C ALA A 251 17.55 5.96 -0.52
N THR A 252 16.61 6.92 -0.50
CA THR A 252 16.96 8.36 -0.51
C THR A 252 17.66 8.80 0.78
N VAL A 253 17.36 8.20 1.94
CA VAL A 253 18.06 8.46 3.21
C VAL A 253 19.51 7.95 3.13
N ALA A 254 19.68 6.73 2.60
CA ALA A 254 21.00 6.15 2.35
C ALA A 254 21.81 6.96 1.33
N ALA A 255 21.15 7.54 0.33
CA ALA A 255 21.77 8.42 -0.67
C ALA A 255 22.15 9.80 -0.12
N GLY A 256 21.71 10.15 1.10
CA GLY A 256 22.14 11.36 1.79
C GLY A 256 21.06 12.41 2.04
N THR A 257 19.77 12.11 1.88
CA THR A 257 18.70 12.97 2.44
C THR A 257 18.74 12.94 3.97
N LEU A 258 18.23 13.99 4.62
CA LEU A 258 18.20 14.13 6.08
C LEU A 258 17.36 13.04 6.73
N ALA A 259 16.14 12.85 6.24
CA ALA A 259 15.19 11.88 6.76
C ALA A 259 14.14 11.56 5.70
N ALA A 260 13.38 10.48 5.90
CA ALA A 260 12.22 10.16 5.09
C ALA A 260 11.17 9.43 5.92
N ALA A 261 9.89 9.70 5.63
CA ALA A 261 8.81 8.81 6.00
C ALA A 261 8.67 7.77 4.87
N TYR A 262 8.67 6.48 5.22
CA TYR A 262 8.53 5.41 4.24
C TYR A 262 7.93 4.15 4.88
N PRO A 263 7.20 3.32 4.12
CA PRO A 263 6.84 1.97 4.53
C PRO A 263 8.02 1.01 4.30
N ASP A 264 8.32 0.18 5.28
CA ASP A 264 9.29 -0.91 5.11
C ASP A 264 8.62 -2.16 4.54
N ILE A 265 9.42 -3.19 4.22
CA ILE A 265 8.92 -4.45 3.66
C ILE A 265 7.84 -5.07 4.57
N ASP A 266 8.13 -5.19 5.87
CA ASP A 266 7.19 -5.76 6.83
C ASP A 266 5.91 -4.92 6.99
N ASP A 267 6.02 -3.59 6.84
CA ASP A 267 4.88 -2.68 6.89
C ASP A 267 3.93 -2.95 5.71
N VAL A 268 4.46 -3.03 4.49
CA VAL A 268 3.68 -3.32 3.27
C VAL A 268 3.10 -4.74 3.30
N VAL A 269 3.88 -5.75 3.72
CA VAL A 269 3.41 -7.14 3.80
C VAL A 269 2.31 -7.30 4.85
N SER A 270 2.41 -6.60 5.97
CA SER A 270 1.35 -6.59 7.00
C SER A 270 0.08 -5.91 6.48
N ASP A 271 0.22 -4.78 5.79
CA ASP A 271 -0.94 -4.09 5.21
C ASP A 271 -1.60 -4.90 4.09
N LEU A 272 -0.81 -5.65 3.31
CA LEU A 272 -1.33 -6.61 2.32
C LEU A 272 -2.12 -7.73 3.00
N SER A 273 -1.62 -8.27 4.12
CA SER A 273 -2.33 -9.28 4.93
C SER A 273 -3.66 -8.75 5.42
N ASP A 274 -3.68 -7.55 6.00
CA ASP A 274 -4.92 -6.91 6.48
C ASP A 274 -5.89 -6.64 5.31
N LEU A 275 -5.38 -6.22 4.13
CA LEU A 275 -6.20 -6.06 2.93
C LEU A 275 -6.82 -7.39 2.48
N LEU A 276 -6.02 -8.45 2.35
CA LEU A 276 -6.50 -9.76 1.89
C LEU A 276 -7.54 -10.38 2.84
N ASP A 277 -7.44 -10.11 4.14
CA ASP A 277 -8.45 -10.53 5.13
C ASP A 277 -9.81 -9.88 4.84
N THR A 278 -9.82 -8.60 4.50
CA THR A 278 -11.07 -7.85 4.20
C THR A 278 -11.68 -8.24 2.85
N LEU A 279 -10.88 -8.76 1.92
CA LEU A 279 -11.31 -9.07 0.55
C LEU A 279 -12.16 -10.34 0.40
N GLY A 280 -12.41 -11.13 1.45
CA GLY A 280 -13.09 -12.44 1.44
C GLY A 280 -14.54 -12.53 0.90
N GLY A 281 -14.98 -11.57 0.06
CA GLY A 281 -16.26 -11.50 -0.63
C GLY A 281 -16.62 -10.10 -1.16
N GLY A 282 -15.79 -9.09 -0.93
CA GLY A 282 -16.06 -7.69 -1.28
C GLY A 282 -15.40 -7.21 -2.58
N SER A 283 -15.77 -6.01 -3.02
CA SER A 283 -15.09 -5.32 -4.12
C SER A 283 -13.68 -4.88 -3.71
N LEU A 284 -12.74 -4.89 -4.66
CA LEU A 284 -11.42 -4.30 -4.42
C LEU A 284 -11.55 -2.80 -4.06
N PRO A 285 -10.86 -2.32 -3.01
CA PRO A 285 -10.84 -0.91 -2.70
C PRO A 285 -10.04 -0.12 -3.74
N GLU A 286 -10.19 1.21 -3.74
CA GLU A 286 -9.33 2.06 -4.54
C GLU A 286 -7.86 1.94 -4.10
N PRO A 287 -6.89 2.09 -5.04
CA PRO A 287 -5.48 2.22 -4.71
C PRO A 287 -5.22 3.25 -3.61
N ARG A 288 -4.39 2.90 -2.63
CA ARG A 288 -4.14 3.76 -1.46
C ARG A 288 -2.68 3.71 -0.97
N TYR A 289 -2.33 4.72 -0.18
CA TYR A 289 -1.11 4.70 0.63
C TYR A 289 -1.19 3.62 1.71
N PRO A 290 -0.04 3.13 2.20
CA PRO A 290 0.00 2.14 3.25
C PRO A 290 -0.43 2.73 4.59
N ASN A 291 -1.09 1.92 5.41
CA ASN A 291 -1.49 2.26 6.78
C ASN A 291 -0.27 2.30 7.71
N TYR A 292 0.73 1.48 7.42
CA TYR A 292 1.94 1.36 8.22
C TYR A 292 3.10 2.07 7.53
N TRP A 293 3.85 2.84 8.32
CA TRP A 293 5.01 3.58 7.85
C TRP A 293 5.92 3.93 9.04
N ARG A 294 7.16 4.30 8.73
CA ARG A 294 8.19 4.62 9.70
C ARG A 294 9.06 5.78 9.24
N VAL A 295 9.88 6.29 10.16
CA VAL A 295 10.88 7.30 9.88
C VAL A 295 12.26 6.68 9.80
N GLY A 296 13.02 7.03 8.76
CA GLY A 296 14.46 6.84 8.68
C GLY A 296 15.17 8.17 8.71
N VAL A 297 16.33 8.21 9.36
CA VAL A 297 17.11 9.44 9.53
C VAL A 297 18.56 9.17 9.19
N ASN A 298 19.18 10.09 8.46
CA ASN A 298 20.61 10.13 8.28
C ASN A 298 21.25 10.96 9.39
N GLY A 299 21.67 10.29 10.46
CA GLY A 299 22.27 10.95 11.62
C GLY A 299 23.56 11.72 11.31
N LYS A 300 24.30 11.37 10.24
CA LYS A 300 25.48 12.13 9.82
C LYS A 300 25.08 13.49 9.23
N VAL A 301 24.07 13.49 8.35
CA VAL A 301 23.52 14.70 7.75
C VAL A 301 22.87 15.60 8.80
N ALA A 302 22.08 15.03 9.70
CA ALA A 302 21.46 15.77 10.80
C ALA A 302 22.51 16.53 11.63
N ARG A 303 23.60 15.85 12.03
CA ARG A 303 24.71 16.48 12.76
C ARG A 303 25.40 17.58 11.96
N SER A 304 25.67 17.37 10.66
CA SER A 304 26.32 18.40 9.83
C SER A 304 25.47 19.65 9.62
N LEU A 305 24.14 19.51 9.67
CA LEU A 305 23.20 20.62 9.54
C LEU A 305 22.79 21.22 10.89
N GLY A 306 23.30 20.69 12.01
CA GLY A 306 22.92 21.14 13.35
C GLY A 306 21.45 20.86 13.69
N ILE A 307 20.82 19.87 13.06
CA ILE A 307 19.43 19.49 13.28
C ILE A 307 19.37 18.42 14.36
N ALA A 308 18.74 18.75 15.49
CA ALA A 308 18.48 17.80 16.56
C ALA A 308 17.32 16.87 16.16
N VAL A 309 17.54 15.57 16.28
CA VAL A 309 16.51 14.56 15.99
C VAL A 309 16.12 13.92 17.32
N SER A 310 14.90 14.20 17.77
CA SER A 310 14.39 13.68 19.04
C SER A 310 13.87 12.24 18.91
N ASP A 311 13.78 11.53 20.03
CA ASP A 311 13.16 10.19 20.06
C ASP A 311 11.70 10.22 19.60
N LYS A 312 11.00 11.34 19.81
CA LYS A 312 9.64 11.55 19.30
C LYS A 312 9.59 11.50 17.78
N VAL A 313 10.56 12.10 17.09
CA VAL A 313 10.67 12.04 15.63
C VAL A 313 10.91 10.60 15.16
N LEU A 314 11.79 9.86 15.84
CA LEU A 314 12.08 8.47 15.50
C LEU A 314 10.90 7.52 15.78
N ALA A 315 10.08 7.86 16.77
CA ALA A 315 8.87 7.14 17.13
C ALA A 315 7.67 7.45 16.24
N LEU A 316 7.76 8.47 15.37
CA LEU A 316 6.72 8.73 14.37
C LEU A 316 6.53 7.52 13.46
N GLY A 317 5.28 7.36 13.03
CA GLY A 317 4.87 6.26 12.18
C GLY A 317 3.71 5.49 12.77
N SER A 318 3.29 4.49 12.02
CA SER A 318 2.31 3.51 12.44
C SER A 318 2.91 2.16 12.13
N ARG A 319 3.16 1.34 13.16
CA ARG A 319 3.79 0.04 13.01
C ARG A 319 2.72 -1.05 12.99
N PRO A 320 2.93 -2.13 12.23
CA PRO A 320 2.05 -3.28 12.35
C PRO A 320 2.12 -3.83 13.78
N PRO A 321 1.01 -4.36 14.31
CA PRO A 321 1.00 -4.99 15.62
C PRO A 321 2.01 -6.15 15.64
N ALA A 322 2.76 -6.30 16.73
CA ALA A 322 3.59 -7.48 16.95
C ALA A 322 2.67 -8.72 16.95
N ARG A 323 2.83 -9.62 15.98
CA ARG A 323 2.00 -10.82 15.79
C ARG A 323 2.81 -12.09 15.83
#